data_AF-A0A974BPB0-F1
#
_entry.id   AF-A0A974BPB0-F1
#
_cell.length_a   1.000
_cell.length_b   1.000
_cell.length_c   1.000
_cell.angle_alpha   90.00
_cell.angle_beta   90.00
_cell.angle_gamma   90.00
#
_symmetry.space_group_name_H-M   'P 1'
#
loop_
_entity.id
_entity.type
_entity.pdbx_description
1 polymer ?
#
loop_
_entity_poly.entity_id
_entity_poly.type
_entity_poly.pdbx_seq_one_letter_code
_entity_poly.pdbx_strand_id
1 'polypeptide(L)'
;MWDSFHPHHIIKPIVFSQALRYNRICSNLDDRNKHLNSLRKTFVNQRYHPQVIDDQIHRATQIPRDTLLDYKEKTENNRVPIVVTYNPQLNIIRKIARDLQPMLHTDT
;
A
#
# COMPACT_ATOMS: atom_id res chain seq x y z
N MET A 1 -16.41 -9.05 -6.82
CA MET A 1 -15.85 -7.87 -7.50
C MET A 1 -15.62 -6.80 -6.45
N TRP A 2 -14.46 -6.16 -6.43
CA TRP A 2 -14.11 -5.16 -5.41
C TRP A 2 -14.72 -3.82 -5.85
N ASP A 3 -15.51 -3.18 -4.99
CA ASP A 3 -16.28 -1.97 -5.34
C ASP A 3 -15.51 -0.66 -5.04
N SER A 4 -14.18 -0.73 -5.06
CA SER A 4 -13.30 0.39 -4.75
C SER A 4 -12.54 0.83 -6.00
N PHE A 5 -12.37 2.14 -6.23
CA PHE A 5 -11.52 2.73 -7.29
C PHE A 5 -10.01 2.56 -7.00
N HIS A 6 -9.62 1.39 -6.50
CA HIS A 6 -8.23 1.02 -6.29
C HIS A 6 -7.77 0.07 -7.41
N PRO A 7 -6.55 0.23 -7.93
CA PRO A 7 -5.92 -0.80 -8.73
C PRO A 7 -5.97 -2.15 -8.01
N HIS A 8 -6.30 -3.22 -8.73
CA HIS A 8 -6.46 -4.54 -8.12
C HIS A 8 -5.21 -4.99 -7.32
N HIS A 9 -4.02 -4.67 -7.84
CA HIS A 9 -2.76 -5.05 -7.23
C HIS A 9 -2.43 -4.31 -5.92
N ILE A 10 -3.13 -3.20 -5.58
CA ILE A 10 -2.88 -2.45 -4.34
C ILE A 10 -3.82 -2.83 -3.19
N ILE A 11 -4.90 -3.54 -3.46
CA ILE A 11 -5.92 -3.90 -2.46
C ILE A 11 -5.31 -4.66 -1.27
N LYS A 12 -4.54 -5.72 -1.54
CA LYS A 12 -3.86 -6.49 -0.47
C LYS A 12 -2.74 -5.67 0.20
N PRO A 13 -1.81 -5.03 -0.54
CA PRO A 13 -0.77 -4.19 0.06
C PRO A 13 -1.28 -3.06 0.97
N ILE A 14 -2.44 -2.45 0.66
CA ILE A 14 -3.04 -1.40 1.50
C ILE A 14 -3.32 -1.95 2.91
N VAL A 15 -4.02 -3.09 3.01
CA VAL A 15 -4.34 -3.67 4.33
C VAL A 15 -3.05 -4.04 5.08
N PHE A 16 -2.14 -4.73 4.39
CA PHE A 16 -0.88 -5.19 4.97
C PHE A 16 -0.03 -4.03 5.49
N SER A 17 0.14 -2.97 4.72
CA SER A 17 0.96 -1.81 5.09
C SER A 17 0.38 -1.04 6.28
N GLN A 18 -0.96 -0.92 6.37
CA GLN A 18 -1.61 -0.29 7.52
C GLN A 18 -1.49 -1.15 8.78
N ALA A 19 -1.65 -2.47 8.67
CA ALA A 19 -1.44 -3.38 9.78
C ALA A 19 0.01 -3.37 10.29
N LEU A 20 0.99 -3.37 9.36
CA LEU A 20 2.42 -3.21 9.66
C LEU A 20 2.72 -1.94 10.45
N ARG A 21 2.06 -0.83 10.11
CA ARG A 21 2.21 0.44 10.81
C ARG A 21 1.84 0.32 12.29
N TYR A 22 0.71 -0.33 12.60
CA TYR A 22 0.32 -0.56 14.00
C TYR A 22 1.30 -1.46 14.73
N ASN A 23 1.82 -2.52 14.08
CA ASN A 23 2.84 -3.39 14.67
C ASN A 23 4.14 -2.65 14.98
N ARG A 24 4.49 -1.64 14.19
CA ARG A 24 5.67 -0.80 14.42
C ARG A 24 5.46 0.21 15.55
N ILE A 25 4.33 0.92 15.55
CA ILE A 25 4.06 2.03 16.47
C ILE A 25 3.74 1.51 17.88
N CYS A 26 2.86 0.53 18.01
CA CYS A 26 2.41 0.04 19.31
C CYS A 26 3.47 -0.85 19.96
N SER A 27 3.98 -0.43 21.13
CA SER A 27 4.84 -1.28 21.98
C SER A 27 4.04 -2.31 22.78
N ASN A 28 2.83 -1.94 23.21
CA ASN A 28 1.91 -2.83 23.92
C ASN A 28 1.03 -3.63 22.93
N LEU A 29 0.90 -4.93 23.18
CA LEU A 29 0.16 -5.86 22.30
C LEU A 29 -1.36 -5.67 22.35
N ASP A 30 -1.92 -5.28 23.50
CA ASP A 30 -3.36 -5.05 23.64
C ASP A 30 -3.77 -3.81 22.85
N ASP A 31 -2.98 -2.73 22.92
CA ASP A 31 -3.23 -1.52 22.13
C ASP A 31 -3.11 -1.80 20.63
N ARG A 32 -2.07 -2.55 20.23
CA ARG A 32 -1.92 -3.04 18.85
C ARG A 32 -3.17 -3.80 18.40
N ASN A 33 -3.64 -4.77 19.19
CA ASN A 33 -4.79 -5.60 18.82
C ASN A 33 -6.10 -4.79 18.78
N LYS A 34 -6.30 -3.81 19.68
CA LYS A 34 -7.42 -2.86 19.61
C LYS A 34 -7.42 -2.08 18.29
N HIS A 35 -6.27 -1.56 17.89
CA HIS A 35 -6.14 -0.83 16.62
C HIS A 35 -6.35 -1.73 15.40
N LEU A 36 -5.80 -2.96 15.39
CA LEU A 36 -6.02 -3.92 14.31
C LEU A 36 -7.49 -4.33 14.18
N ASN A 37 -8.20 -4.49 15.29
CA ASN A 37 -9.64 -4.74 15.29
C ASN A 37 -10.43 -3.56 14.70
N SER A 38 -10.05 -2.32 15.03
CA SER A 38 -10.65 -1.14 14.41
C SER A 38 -10.36 -1.09 12.90
N LEU A 39 -9.11 -1.35 12.51
CA LEU A 39 -8.68 -1.38 11.10
C LEU A 39 -9.48 -2.40 10.30
N ARG A 40 -9.69 -3.59 10.86
CA ARG A 40 -10.51 -4.64 10.26
C ARG A 40 -11.94 -4.15 10.01
N LYS A 41 -12.58 -3.55 11.02
CA LYS A 41 -13.95 -3.00 10.88
C LYS A 41 -14.02 -1.94 9.78
N THR A 42 -13.03 -1.05 9.68
CA THR A 42 -12.96 -0.04 8.62
C THR A 42 -12.93 -0.67 7.23
N PHE A 43 -12.07 -1.67 7.00
CA PHE A 43 -11.98 -2.32 5.68
C PHE A 43 -13.22 -3.15 5.33
N VAL A 44 -13.85 -3.81 6.31
CA VAL A 44 -15.13 -4.49 6.10
C VAL A 44 -16.21 -3.51 5.67
N ASN A 45 -16.29 -2.33 6.33
CA ASN A 45 -17.23 -1.27 5.95
C ASN A 45 -16.95 -0.73 4.54
N GLN A 46 -15.69 -0.71 4.11
CA GLN A 46 -15.27 -0.37 2.74
C GLN A 46 -15.46 -1.51 1.73
N ARG A 47 -16.16 -2.59 2.10
CA ARG A 47 -16.48 -3.74 1.23
C ARG A 47 -15.26 -4.56 0.79
N TYR A 48 -14.16 -4.52 1.56
CA TYR A 48 -13.05 -5.46 1.36
C TYR A 48 -13.46 -6.86 1.85
N HIS A 49 -12.99 -7.89 1.16
CA HIS A 49 -13.26 -9.28 1.51
C HIS A 49 -12.64 -9.63 2.88
N PRO A 50 -13.43 -10.11 3.87
CA PRO A 50 -12.94 -10.39 5.23
C PRO A 50 -11.69 -11.28 5.29
N GLN A 51 -11.66 -12.37 4.51
CA GLN A 51 -10.49 -13.26 4.47
C GLN A 51 -9.22 -12.54 4.03
N VAL A 52 -9.31 -11.66 3.02
CA VAL A 52 -8.13 -10.89 2.58
C VAL A 52 -7.65 -9.95 3.68
N ILE A 53 -8.57 -9.35 4.42
CA ILE A 53 -8.22 -8.47 5.53
C ILE A 53 -7.48 -9.27 6.60
N ASP A 54 -8.07 -10.40 7.02
CA ASP A 54 -7.56 -11.26 8.08
C ASP A 54 -6.19 -11.86 7.70
N ASP A 55 -6.01 -12.32 6.46
CA ASP A 55 -4.74 -12.83 5.93
C ASP A 55 -3.64 -11.77 5.97
N GLN A 56 -3.95 -10.54 5.55
CA GLN A 56 -2.95 -9.46 5.53
C GLN A 56 -2.62 -8.95 6.93
N ILE A 57 -3.60 -8.89 7.84
CA ILE A 57 -3.35 -8.60 9.25
C ILE A 57 -2.47 -9.68 9.87
N HIS A 58 -2.82 -10.95 9.67
CA HIS A 58 -2.04 -12.08 10.17
C HIS A 58 -0.60 -12.04 9.65
N ARG A 59 -0.42 -11.87 8.34
CA ARG A 59 0.91 -11.73 7.72
C ARG A 59 1.71 -10.57 8.31
N ALA A 60 1.08 -9.43 8.57
CA ALA A 60 1.75 -8.29 9.18
C ALA A 60 2.18 -8.58 10.62
N THR A 61 1.33 -9.24 11.43
CA THR A 61 1.61 -9.55 12.84
C THR A 61 2.68 -10.63 13.04
N GLN A 62 3.01 -11.41 12.00
CA GLN A 62 4.16 -12.31 12.00
C GLN A 62 5.50 -11.57 11.92
N ILE A 63 5.53 -10.28 11.56
CA ILE A 63 6.78 -9.52 11.45
C ILE A 63 7.12 -8.92 12.82
N PRO A 64 8.28 -9.28 13.41
CA PRO A 64 8.72 -8.76 14.70
C PRO A 64 8.90 -7.24 14.70
N ARG A 65 8.55 -6.59 15.81
CA ARG A 65 8.57 -5.12 15.91
C ARG A 65 9.98 -4.55 15.83
N ASP A 66 10.95 -5.19 16.46
CA ASP A 66 12.38 -4.89 16.36
C ASP A 66 12.84 -4.82 14.89
N THR A 67 12.42 -5.78 14.05
CA THR A 67 12.72 -5.77 12.61
C THR A 67 12.09 -4.58 11.87
N LEU A 68 10.94 -4.07 12.35
CA LEU A 68 10.25 -2.92 11.76
C LEU A 68 10.80 -1.56 12.21
N LEU A 69 11.50 -1.54 13.34
CA LEU A 69 12.19 -0.36 13.86
C LEU A 69 13.58 -0.19 13.26
N ASP A 70 14.17 -1.28 12.75
CA ASP A 70 15.45 -1.23 12.08
C ASP A 70 15.41 -0.28 10.88
N TYR A 71 16.41 0.60 10.79
CA TYR A 71 16.48 1.59 9.74
C TYR A 71 16.90 0.92 8.44
N LYS A 72 16.12 1.14 7.38
CA LYS A 72 16.51 0.71 6.04
C LYS A 72 17.02 1.90 5.26
N GLU A 73 18.26 1.81 4.82
CA GLU A 73 18.83 2.76 3.87
C GLU A 73 17.95 2.82 2.63
N LYS A 74 17.58 4.05 2.25
CA LYS A 74 16.85 4.28 1.02
C LYS A 74 17.83 4.29 -0.13
N THR A 75 17.54 3.52 -1.17
CA THR A 75 18.25 3.63 -2.43
C THR A 75 17.87 4.94 -3.10
N GLU A 76 18.87 5.76 -3.41
CA GLU A 76 18.66 6.96 -4.21
C GLU A 76 18.17 6.56 -5.61
N ASN A 77 17.18 7.28 -6.11
CA ASN A 77 16.60 7.04 -7.41
C ASN A 77 16.42 8.38 -8.11
N ASN A 78 17.23 8.62 -9.15
CA ASN A 78 17.23 9.85 -9.93
C ASN A 78 16.09 9.92 -10.97
N ARG A 79 15.09 9.03 -10.88
CA ARG A 79 13.92 9.06 -11.76
C ARG A 79 12.99 10.20 -11.36
N VAL A 80 12.59 11.01 -12.35
CA VAL A 80 11.51 11.98 -12.20
C VAL A 80 10.16 11.25 -12.32
N PRO A 81 9.32 11.22 -11.26
CA PRO A 81 8.05 10.53 -11.31
C PRO A 81 6.96 11.39 -11.97
N ILE A 82 6.11 10.76 -12.78
CA ILE A 82 4.82 11.34 -13.21
C ILE A 82 3.74 10.79 -12.29
N VAL A 83 3.12 11.66 -11.50
CA VAL A 83 2.07 11.28 -10.54
C VAL A 83 0.71 11.65 -11.13
N VAL A 84 -0.16 10.65 -11.27
CA VAL A 84 -1.54 10.84 -11.74
C VAL A 84 -2.52 10.14 -10.80
N THR A 85 -3.72 10.71 -10.67
CA THR A 85 -4.82 10.04 -9.97
C THR A 85 -5.22 8.78 -10.74
N TYR A 86 -5.31 7.65 -10.05
CA TYR A 86 -5.74 6.42 -10.68
C TYR A 86 -7.20 6.54 -11.16
N ASN A 87 -7.41 6.22 -12.44
CA ASN A 87 -8.73 6.05 -13.01
C ASN A 87 -8.70 4.79 -13.90
N PRO A 88 -9.58 3.79 -13.68
CA PRO A 88 -9.62 2.59 -14.49
C PRO A 88 -9.90 2.86 -15.99
N GLN A 89 -10.51 4.00 -16.32
CA GLN A 89 -10.79 4.44 -17.68
C GLN A 89 -9.57 5.08 -18.37
N LEU A 90 -8.53 5.45 -17.62
CA LEU A 90 -7.32 6.13 -18.13
C LEU A 90 -6.12 5.19 -18.24
N ASN A 91 -6.35 3.94 -18.61
CA ASN A 91 -5.28 2.94 -18.83
C ASN A 91 -4.27 3.37 -19.93
N ILE A 92 -4.69 4.24 -20.84
CA ILE A 92 -3.87 4.77 -21.95
C ILE A 92 -2.74 5.69 -21.47
N ILE A 93 -2.88 6.37 -20.33
CA ILE A 93 -1.86 7.30 -19.81
C ILE A 93 -0.52 6.59 -19.65
N ARG A 94 -0.52 5.34 -19.16
CA ARG A 94 0.71 4.54 -19.01
C ARG A 94 1.39 4.25 -20.35
N LYS A 95 0.63 4.13 -21.44
CA LYS A 95 1.19 3.95 -22.79
C LYS A 95 1.79 5.27 -23.26
N ILE A 96 0.99 6.34 -23.26
CA ILE A 96 1.42 7.68 -23.70
C ILE A 96 2.68 8.14 -22.96
N ALA A 97 2.71 8.02 -21.63
CA ALA A 97 3.86 8.42 -20.83
C ALA A 97 5.15 7.63 -21.16
N ARG A 98 5.04 6.35 -21.55
CA ARG A 98 6.20 5.55 -21.99
C ARG A 98 6.64 5.93 -23.40
N ASP A 99 5.69 6.14 -24.30
CA ASP A 99 5.97 6.49 -25.68
C ASP A 99 6.62 7.87 -25.79
N LEU A 100 6.21 8.83 -24.94
CA LEU A 100 6.77 10.19 -24.88
C LEU A 100 7.99 10.33 -23.94
N GLN A 101 8.33 9.31 -23.15
CA GLN A 101 9.47 9.35 -22.24
C GLN A 101 10.79 9.77 -22.90
N PRO A 102 11.13 9.29 -24.12
CA PRO A 102 12.38 9.68 -24.79
C PRO A 102 12.49 11.18 -25.08
N MET A 103 11.37 11.88 -25.27
CA MET A 103 11.38 13.33 -25.55
C MET A 103 11.97 14.13 -24.39
N LEU A 104 11.76 13.68 -23.15
CA LEU A 104 12.32 14.31 -21.95
C LEU A 104 13.85 14.20 -21.88
N HIS A 105 14.46 13.29 -22.66
CA HIS A 105 15.90 13.11 -22.72
C HIS A 105 16.55 13.81 -23.92
N THR A 106 15.75 14.30 -24.88
CA THR A 106 16.24 14.98 -26.08
C THR A 106 16.12 16.50 -26.02
N ASP A 107 15.36 17.06 -25.06
CA ASP A 107 15.17 18.51 -24.84
C ASP A 107 16.30 19.17 -23.99
N THR A 108 17.52 18.63 -24.04
CA THR A 108 18.75 19.26 -23.51
C THR A 108 19.66 19.70 -24.64
#